data_AF-A0A8I2G6Z0-F1
#
_entry.id   AF-A0A8I2G6Z0-F1
#
_cell.length_a   1.000
_cell.length_b   1.000
_cell.length_c   1.000
_cell.angle_alpha   90.00
_cell.angle_beta   90.00
_cell.angle_gamma   90.00
#
_symmetry.space_group_name_H-M   'P 1'
#
loop_
_entity.id
_entity.type
_entity.pdbx_description
1 polymer ?
#
loop_
_entity_poly.entity_id
_entity_poly.type
_entity_poly.pdbx_seq_one_letter_code
_entity_poly.pdbx_strand_id
1 'polypeptide(L)'
;MVIETLAAFGKVYMFTPWWLVFFVVVGLWGLIFGSLAMVTRTCHVAVQYIPGFLLLLGGELLNHFYLHLWRFYHDSLFGITDPVMRAVVLGIATGFLIPIINAIMKKSYQVK
;
A
#
# COMPACT_ATOMS: atom_id res chain seq x y z
N MET A 1 0.85 -6.47 -16.68
CA MET A 1 0.81 -5.52 -15.55
C MET A 1 0.01 -6.03 -14.35
N VAL A 2 -1.33 -6.08 -14.34
CA VAL A 2 -2.12 -6.51 -13.15
C VAL A 2 -1.78 -7.93 -12.65
N ILE A 3 -1.60 -8.90 -13.58
CA ILE A 3 -1.23 -10.28 -13.25
C ILE A 3 0.18 -10.37 -12.64
N GLU A 4 1.13 -9.54 -13.10
CA GLU A 4 2.50 -9.50 -12.58
C GLU A 4 2.55 -8.84 -11.20
N THR A 5 1.77 -7.77 -10.98
CA THR A 5 1.63 -7.16 -9.65
C THR A 5 0.96 -8.13 -8.68
N LEU A 6 -0.09 -8.84 -9.10
CA LEU A 6 -0.73 -9.90 -8.31
C LEU A 6 0.24 -11.04 -7.99
N ALA A 7 1.07 -11.45 -8.96
CA ALA A 7 2.10 -12.48 -8.74
C ALA A 7 3.23 -12.01 -7.81
N ALA A 8 3.62 -10.73 -7.88
CA ALA A 8 4.56 -10.14 -6.96
C ALA A 8 3.97 -10.04 -5.54
N PHE A 9 2.71 -9.62 -5.40
CA PHE A 9 2.00 -9.63 -4.12
C PHE A 9 1.83 -11.05 -3.57
N GLY A 10 1.52 -12.04 -4.40
CA GLY A 10 1.40 -13.45 -4.00
C GLY A 10 2.73 -14.08 -3.55
N LYS A 11 3.87 -13.52 -3.95
CA LYS A 11 5.20 -13.92 -3.45
C LYS A 11 5.57 -13.26 -2.12
N VAL A 12 4.98 -12.10 -1.83
CA VAL A 12 5.28 -11.33 -0.61
C VAL A 12 4.28 -11.66 0.51
N TYR A 13 3.00 -11.78 0.16
CA TYR A 13 1.90 -12.04 1.08
C TYR A 13 1.12 -13.30 0.69
N MET A 14 0.86 -14.16 1.67
CA MET A 14 -0.18 -15.16 1.63
C MET A 14 -1.48 -14.56 2.15
N PHE A 15 -2.54 -14.70 1.37
CA PHE A 15 -3.90 -14.27 1.73
C PHE A 15 -4.77 -15.50 2.02
N THR A 16 -5.49 -15.46 3.13
CA THR A 16 -6.44 -16.51 3.53
C THR A 16 -7.78 -15.86 3.85
N PRO A 17 -8.79 -16.00 2.98
CA PRO A 17 -8.83 -16.77 1.72
C PRO A 17 -8.09 -16.10 0.54
N TRP A 18 -7.68 -16.89 -0.46
CA TRP A 18 -6.83 -16.43 -1.58
C TRP A 18 -7.43 -15.29 -2.42
N TRP A 19 -8.76 -15.22 -2.53
CA TRP A 19 -9.46 -14.18 -3.29
C TRP A 19 -9.35 -12.79 -2.65
N LEU A 20 -8.93 -12.70 -1.38
CA LEU A 20 -8.74 -11.44 -0.68
C LEU A 20 -7.68 -10.54 -1.33
N VAL A 21 -6.75 -11.15 -2.10
CA VAL A 21 -5.77 -10.41 -2.90
C VAL A 21 -6.44 -9.43 -3.87
N PHE A 22 -7.60 -9.78 -4.44
CA PHE A 22 -8.30 -8.90 -5.38
C PHE A 22 -8.89 -7.68 -4.67
N PHE A 23 -9.44 -7.85 -3.47
CA PHE A 23 -9.97 -6.73 -2.69
C PHE A 23 -8.87 -5.81 -2.21
N VAL A 24 -7.71 -6.34 -1.83
CA VAL A 24 -6.56 -5.54 -1.41
C VAL A 24 -5.96 -4.80 -2.61
N VAL A 25 -5.76 -5.47 -3.75
CA VAL A 25 -5.14 -4.84 -4.93
C VAL A 25 -6.10 -3.89 -5.65
N VAL A 26 -7.36 -4.27 -5.88
CA VAL A 26 -8.30 -3.40 -6.59
C VAL A 26 -8.91 -2.37 -5.65
N GLY A 27 -9.35 -2.80 -4.46
CA GLY A 27 -10.02 -1.93 -3.50
C GLY A 27 -9.04 -0.98 -2.80
N LEU A 28 -8.06 -1.55 -2.09
CA LEU A 28 -7.11 -0.72 -1.34
C LEU A 28 -6.16 0.02 -2.29
N TRP A 29 -5.37 -0.69 -3.08
CA TRP A 29 -4.36 -0.09 -3.97
C TRP A 29 -4.93 0.67 -5.17
N GLY A 30 -6.08 0.25 -5.71
CA GLY A 30 -6.72 0.93 -6.83
C GLY A 30 -7.60 2.09 -6.36
N LEU A 31 -8.72 1.75 -5.72
CA LEU A 31 -9.75 2.75 -5.38
C LEU A 31 -9.32 3.68 -4.27
N ILE A 32 -8.82 3.17 -3.13
CA ILE A 32 -8.48 4.02 -1.99
C ILE A 32 -7.27 4.89 -2.30
N PHE A 33 -6.15 4.31 -2.74
CA PHE A 33 -4.96 5.08 -3.10
C PHE A 33 -5.21 6.04 -4.28
N GLY A 34 -5.94 5.62 -5.30
CA GLY A 34 -6.31 6.49 -6.43
C GLY A 34 -7.20 7.66 -6.02
N SER A 35 -8.19 7.42 -5.15
CA SER A 35 -9.06 8.47 -4.62
C SER A 35 -8.29 9.46 -3.75
N LEU A 36 -7.42 8.95 -2.87
CA LEU A 36 -6.55 9.79 -2.05
C LEU A 36 -5.59 10.62 -2.88
N ALA A 37 -5.00 10.05 -3.94
CA ALA A 37 -4.17 10.79 -4.87
C ALA A 37 -4.95 11.95 -5.50
N MET A 38 -6.16 11.68 -6.01
CA MET A 38 -7.02 12.71 -6.60
C MET A 38 -7.39 13.83 -5.62
N VAL A 39 -7.73 13.51 -4.38
CA VAL A 39 -8.10 14.50 -3.35
C VAL A 39 -6.89 15.32 -2.91
N THR A 40 -5.72 14.68 -2.75
CA THR A 40 -4.51 15.32 -2.21
C THR A 40 -3.60 15.93 -3.27
N ARG A 41 -3.98 15.88 -4.56
CA ARG A 41 -3.16 16.31 -5.71
C ARG A 41 -2.63 17.76 -5.63
N THR A 42 -3.41 18.64 -5.02
CA THR A 42 -3.10 20.07 -4.87
C THR A 42 -2.39 20.39 -3.56
N CYS A 43 -2.31 19.44 -2.63
CA CYS A 43 -1.71 19.62 -1.32
C CYS A 43 -0.19 19.42 -1.37
N HIS A 44 0.51 19.85 -0.30
CA HIS A 44 1.93 19.59 -0.12
C HIS A 44 2.23 18.09 0.03
N VAL A 45 3.46 17.69 -0.32
CA VAL A 45 3.94 16.30 -0.27
C VAL A 45 3.72 15.63 1.09
N ALA A 46 3.88 16.36 2.19
CA ALA A 46 3.62 15.84 3.53
C ALA A 46 2.15 15.41 3.72
N VAL A 47 1.20 16.21 3.21
CA VAL A 47 -0.24 15.92 3.28
C VAL A 47 -0.63 14.76 2.36
N GLN A 48 0.13 14.52 1.29
CA GLN A 48 -0.03 13.37 0.41
C GLN A 48 0.55 12.09 1.03
N TYR A 49 1.64 12.22 1.79
CA TYR A 49 2.35 11.11 2.42
C TYR A 49 1.59 10.52 3.61
N ILE A 50 1.09 11.37 4.51
CA ILE A 50 0.45 10.96 5.77
C ILE A 50 -0.69 9.94 5.55
N PRO A 51 -1.63 10.13 4.62
CA PRO A 51 -2.72 9.18 4.39
C PRO A 51 -2.22 7.80 3.91
N GLY A 52 -1.24 7.77 3.01
CA GLY A 52 -0.66 6.53 2.50
C GLY A 52 0.11 5.77 3.58
N PHE A 53 0.85 6.51 4.42
CA PHE A 53 1.55 5.97 5.58
C PHE A 53 0.57 5.36 6.59
N LEU A 54 -0.45 6.13 7.00
CA LEU A 54 -1.42 5.70 8.00
C LEU A 54 -2.29 4.53 7.54
N LEU A 55 -2.67 4.50 6.26
CA LEU A 55 -3.48 3.41 5.71
C LEU A 55 -2.78 2.07 5.82
N LEU A 56 -1.52 2.02 5.45
CA LEU A 56 -0.82 0.74 5.43
C LEU A 56 -0.27 0.37 6.81
N LEU A 57 0.18 1.35 7.60
CA LEU A 57 0.51 1.14 9.01
C LEU A 57 -0.71 0.59 9.76
N GLY A 58 -1.85 1.26 9.65
CA GLY A 58 -3.09 0.86 10.30
C GLY A 58 -3.62 -0.46 9.76
N GLY A 59 -3.57 -0.68 8.45
CA GLY A 59 -4.00 -1.92 7.83
C GLY A 59 -3.18 -3.13 8.28
N GLU A 60 -1.86 -2.99 8.34
CA GLU A 60 -0.96 -4.06 8.79
C GLU A 60 -1.11 -4.35 10.29
N LEU A 61 -1.24 -3.31 11.14
CA LEU A 61 -1.49 -3.48 12.57
C LEU A 61 -2.88 -4.08 12.85
N LEU A 62 -3.92 -3.59 12.19
CA LEU A 62 -5.28 -4.13 12.31
C LEU A 62 -5.34 -5.59 11.87
N ASN A 63 -4.63 -5.92 10.80
CA ASN A 63 -4.51 -7.30 10.35
C ASN A 63 -3.72 -8.17 11.35
N HIS A 64 -2.67 -7.62 11.97
CA HIS A 64 -1.90 -8.36 12.96
C HIS A 64 -2.68 -8.62 14.26
N PHE A 65 -3.47 -7.66 14.75
CA PHE A 65 -4.15 -7.77 16.04
C PHE A 65 -5.58 -8.35 15.97
N TYR A 66 -6.29 -8.19 14.84
CA TYR A 66 -7.71 -8.52 14.77
C TYR A 66 -8.07 -9.44 13.60
N LEU A 67 -7.63 -9.11 12.38
CA LEU A 67 -8.20 -9.76 11.19
C LEU A 67 -7.47 -11.06 10.81
N HIS A 68 -6.15 -11.10 10.91
CA HIS A 68 -5.29 -12.21 10.52
C HIS A 68 -5.53 -12.75 9.10
N LEU A 69 -6.04 -11.90 8.19
CA LEU A 69 -6.47 -12.25 6.83
C LEU A 69 -5.30 -12.43 5.86
N TRP A 70 -4.18 -11.75 6.12
CA TRP A 70 -2.96 -11.92 5.34
C TRP A 70 -1.73 -12.05 6.21
N ARG A 71 -0.73 -12.76 5.71
CA ARG A 71 0.57 -12.96 6.38
C ARG A 71 1.67 -12.88 5.33
N PHE A 72 2.89 -12.56 5.75
CA PHE A 72 4.02 -12.60 4.84
C PHE A 72 4.38 -14.04 4.48
N TYR A 73 4.71 -14.28 3.21
CA TYR A 73 5.10 -15.61 2.71
C TYR A 73 6.44 -16.07 3.29
N HIS A 74 7.31 -15.12 3.64
CA HIS A 74 8.48 -15.31 4.48
C HIS A 74 8.37 -14.34 5.64
N ASP A 75 8.41 -14.83 6.89
CA ASP A 75 8.43 -13.99 8.10
C ASP A 75 9.65 -13.05 8.19
N SER A 76 10.48 -12.96 7.15
CA SER A 76 11.67 -12.12 7.06
C SER A 76 11.51 -11.05 5.97
N LEU A 77 10.65 -10.07 6.18
CA LEU A 77 10.79 -8.82 5.44
C LEU A 77 12.01 -8.08 6.02
N PHE A 78 13.16 -8.17 5.35
CA PHE A 78 14.47 -7.70 5.83
C PHE A 78 14.92 -8.31 7.18
N GLY A 79 14.39 -9.47 7.57
CA GLY A 79 14.67 -10.09 8.89
C GLY A 79 13.94 -9.43 10.06
N ILE A 80 12.98 -8.55 9.80
CA ILE A 80 12.19 -7.87 10.83
C ILE A 80 11.04 -8.78 11.27
N THR A 81 11.18 -9.37 12.45
CA THR A 81 10.15 -10.23 13.08
C THR A 81 9.12 -9.43 13.87
N ASP A 82 9.45 -8.20 14.25
CA ASP A 82 8.54 -7.34 15.01
C ASP A 82 7.40 -6.79 14.11
N PRO A 83 6.13 -7.05 14.46
CA PRO A 83 4.98 -6.67 13.64
C PRO A 83 4.78 -5.16 13.54
N VAL A 84 5.14 -4.40 14.58
CA VAL A 84 5.02 -2.94 14.61
C VAL A 84 6.10 -2.33 13.73
N MET A 85 7.34 -2.77 13.87
CA MET A 85 8.46 -2.31 13.03
C MET A 85 8.18 -2.60 11.55
N ARG A 86 7.64 -3.78 11.24
CA ARG A 86 7.23 -4.15 9.89
C ARG A 86 6.13 -3.22 9.35
N ALA A 87 5.10 -2.95 10.14
CA ALA A 87 4.04 -2.02 9.75
C ALA A 87 4.58 -0.61 9.49
N VAL A 88 5.53 -0.14 10.30
CA VAL A 88 6.18 1.17 10.11
C VAL A 88 6.97 1.22 8.82
N VAL A 89 7.82 0.21 8.55
CA VAL A 89 8.63 0.16 7.32
C VAL A 89 7.75 0.14 6.07
N LEU A 90 6.70 -0.68 6.07
CA LEU A 90 5.77 -0.76 4.95
C LEU A 90 4.95 0.52 4.80
N GLY A 91 4.52 1.11 5.91
CA GLY A 91 3.88 2.41 5.96
C GLY A 91 4.77 3.49 5.34
N ILE A 92 6.07 3.52 5.67
CA ILE A 92 7.01 4.50 5.10
C ILE A 92 7.10 4.33 3.58
N ALA A 93 7.37 3.10 3.12
CA ALA A 93 7.48 2.81 1.69
C ALA A 93 6.20 3.20 0.94
N THR A 94 5.04 2.95 1.54
CA THR A 94 3.74 3.17 0.91
C THR A 94 3.27 4.62 0.99
N GLY A 95 3.67 5.36 2.02
CA GLY A 95 3.41 6.80 2.11
C GLY A 95 3.97 7.56 0.91
N PHE A 96 5.09 7.13 0.33
CA PHE A 96 5.66 7.74 -0.87
C PHE A 96 4.90 7.45 -2.16
N LEU A 97 4.02 6.44 -2.21
CA LEU A 97 3.31 6.10 -3.44
C LEU A 97 2.34 7.20 -3.88
N ILE A 98 1.64 7.84 -2.96
CA ILE A 98 0.69 8.92 -3.29
C ILE A 98 1.42 10.14 -3.91
N PRO A 99 2.50 10.68 -3.31
CA PRO A 99 3.34 11.69 -3.94
C PRO A 99 3.87 11.30 -5.32
N ILE A 100 4.33 10.06 -5.48
CA ILE A 100 4.87 9.56 -6.75
C ILE A 100 3.77 9.54 -7.82
N ILE A 101 2.60 8.98 -7.52
CA ILE A 101 1.44 8.94 -8.43
C ILE A 101 1.06 10.36 -8.83
N ASN A 102 0.93 11.28 -7.88
CA ASN A 102 0.58 12.67 -8.16
C ASN A 102 1.65 13.39 -9.00
N ALA A 103 2.94 13.11 -8.78
CA ALA A 103 4.03 13.65 -9.60
C ALA A 103 3.95 13.14 -11.06
N ILE A 104 3.69 11.85 -11.24
CA ILE A 104 3.48 11.24 -12.57
C ILE A 104 2.26 11.87 -13.27
N MET A 105 1.14 12.02 -12.55
CA MET A 105 -0.07 12.63 -13.09
C MET A 105 0.16 14.09 -13.51
N LYS A 106 0.86 14.89 -12.70
CA LYS A 106 1.23 16.27 -13.05
C LYS A 106 2.09 16.32 -14.31
N LYS A 107 3.09 15.45 -14.41
CA LYS A 107 3.96 15.36 -15.60
C LYS A 107 3.17 14.95 -16.84
N SER A 108 2.27 13.98 -16.74
CA SER A 108 1.41 13.55 -17.85
C SER A 108 0.42 14.63 -18.30
N TYR A 109 -0.08 15.46 -17.39
CA TYR A 109 -0.99 16.56 -17.71
C TYR A 109 -0.29 17.76 -18.37
N GLN A 110 1.01 17.94 -18.13
CA GLN A 110 1.83 18.95 -18.79
C GLN A 110 2.22 18.58 -20.23
N VAL A 111 1.93 17.35 -20.69
CA VAL A 111 2.15 16.92 -22.09
C VAL A 111 0.96 17.30 -22.97
N LYS A 112 0.42 18.52 -22.79
CA LYS A 112 -0.58 19.11 -23.68
C LYS A 112 -0.14 20.48 -24.13
#